data_AF-A0A553DNJ8-F1
#
_entry.id   AF-A0A553DNJ8-F1
#
_cell.length_a   1.000
_cell.length_b   1.000
_cell.length_c   1.000
_cell.angle_alpha   90.00
_cell.angle_beta   90.00
_cell.angle_gamma   90.00
#
_symmetry.space_group_name_H-M   'P 1'
#
loop_
_entity.id
_entity.type
_entity.pdbx_description
1 polymer ?
#
loop_
_entity_poly.entity_id
_entity_poly.type
_entity_poly.pdbx_seq_one_letter_code
_entity_poly.pdbx_strand_id
1 'polypeptide(L)'
;MIKTVEETTIIINNNTLMLTNGKNRARFRYDSKDGSVSFSDSNGNMVQNYGSTISINFEVFKLTHLGQTINRNDGTMIACLRDKDIQELAEKTFFDEGQLRVYDFMNLKFTIEL
;
A
#
# COMPACT_ATOMS: atom_id res chain seq x y z
N MET A 1 -1.60 0.96 -18.46
CA MET A 1 -0.15 1.18 -18.66
C MET A 1 0.62 0.37 -17.64
N ILE A 2 1.73 -0.27 -18.05
CA ILE A 2 2.71 -0.90 -17.14
C ILE A 2 4.09 -0.35 -17.51
N LYS A 3 4.82 0.20 -16.55
CA LYS A 3 6.18 0.72 -16.72
C LYS A 3 7.02 0.36 -15.50
N THR A 4 8.27 -0.03 -15.70
CA THR A 4 9.22 -0.23 -14.60
C THR A 4 10.29 0.84 -14.69
N VAL A 5 10.56 1.50 -13.57
CA VAL A 5 11.65 2.47 -13.41
C VAL A 5 12.50 1.99 -12.24
N GLU A 6 13.74 1.63 -12.52
CA GLU A 6 14.62 0.90 -11.58
C GLU A 6 13.90 -0.34 -11.00
N GLU A 7 13.73 -0.39 -9.68
CA GLU A 7 13.08 -1.47 -8.95
C GLU A 7 11.58 -1.22 -8.71
N THR A 8 11.02 -0.11 -9.22
CA THR A 8 9.60 0.22 -9.04
C THR A 8 8.81 -0.07 -10.30
N THR A 9 7.89 -1.03 -10.22
CA THR A 9 6.88 -1.25 -11.26
C THR A 9 5.63 -0.44 -10.97
N ILE A 10 5.19 0.29 -11.99
CA ILE A 10 4.03 1.18 -12.00
C ILE A 10 2.98 0.55 -12.90
N ILE A 11 1.80 0.30 -12.35
CA ILE A 11 0.64 -0.25 -13.06
C ILE A 11 -0.50 0.76 -12.91
N ILE A 12 -0.96 1.29 -14.04
CA ILE A 12 -2.10 2.22 -14.09
C ILE A 12 -3.20 1.59 -14.94
N ASN A 13 -4.39 1.44 -14.38
CA ASN A 13 -5.57 0.97 -15.10
C ASN A 13 -6.81 1.76 -14.68
N ASN A 14 -7.46 2.45 -15.61
CA ASN A 14 -8.67 3.25 -15.42
C ASN A 14 -8.59 4.19 -14.20
N ASN A 15 -8.92 3.71 -13.00
CA ASN A 15 -8.94 4.46 -11.75
C ASN A 15 -7.95 3.93 -10.71
N THR A 16 -7.26 2.82 -10.98
CA THR A 16 -6.33 2.19 -10.05
C THR A 16 -4.88 2.51 -10.43
N LEU A 17 -4.14 3.06 -9.48
CA LEU A 17 -2.69 3.05 -9.45
C LEU A 17 -2.21 1.91 -8.54
N MET A 18 -1.25 1.14 -9.01
CA MET A 18 -0.50 0.19 -8.19
C MET A 18 1.00 0.41 -8.41
N LEU A 19 1.73 0.51 -7.31
CA LEU A 19 3.19 0.59 -7.28
C LEU A 19 3.72 -0.62 -6.54
N THR A 20 4.72 -1.29 -7.10
CA THR A 20 5.45 -2.37 -6.42
C THR A 20 6.94 -2.07 -6.45
N ASN A 21 7.57 -2.03 -5.28
CA ASN A 21 9.02 -1.91 -5.16
C ASN A 21 9.62 -3.30 -4.95
N GLY A 22 10.38 -3.79 -5.94
CA GLY A 22 11.07 -5.08 -5.88
C GLY A 22 12.15 -5.12 -4.79
N LYS A 23 12.81 -3.99 -4.53
CA LYS A 23 13.91 -3.88 -3.56
C LYS A 23 13.43 -4.04 -2.13
N ASN A 24 12.45 -3.24 -1.73
CA ASN A 24 11.89 -3.28 -0.37
C ASN A 24 10.63 -4.15 -0.24
N ARG A 25 10.29 -4.94 -1.28
CA ARG A 25 9.09 -5.80 -1.34
C ARG A 25 7.79 -5.10 -0.96
N ALA A 26 7.75 -3.77 -1.09
CA ALA A 26 6.63 -2.94 -0.69
C ALA A 26 5.63 -2.81 -1.84
N ARG A 27 4.35 -2.67 -1.50
CA ARG A 27 3.28 -2.43 -2.47
C ARG A 27 2.37 -1.33 -1.98
N PHE A 28 2.02 -0.43 -2.89
CA PHE A 28 1.01 0.60 -2.67
C PHE A 28 -0.07 0.49 -3.75
N ARG A 29 -1.33 0.68 -3.35
CA ARG A 29 -2.47 0.75 -4.26
C ARG A 29 -3.34 1.94 -3.88
N TYR A 30 -3.75 2.69 -4.90
CA TYR A 30 -4.75 3.75 -4.78
C TYR A 30 -5.82 3.56 -5.86
N ASP A 31 -7.09 3.64 -5.47
CA ASP A 31 -8.23 3.67 -6.37
C ASP A 31 -8.92 5.03 -6.28
N SER A 32 -8.84 5.82 -7.35
CA SER A 32 -9.39 7.18 -7.39
C SER A 32 -10.93 7.19 -7.48
N LYS A 33 -11.58 6.06 -7.74
CA LYS A 33 -13.04 6.00 -7.86
C LYS A 33 -13.73 6.12 -6.50
N ASP A 34 -13.16 5.48 -5.48
CA ASP A 34 -13.73 5.42 -4.14
C ASP A 34 -12.76 5.90 -3.04
N GLY A 35 -11.54 6.32 -3.41
CA GLY A 35 -10.52 6.76 -2.48
C GLY A 35 -9.88 5.63 -1.68
N SER A 36 -10.04 4.37 -2.11
CA SER A 36 -9.43 3.23 -1.45
C SER A 36 -7.91 3.28 -1.56
N VAL A 37 -7.23 3.21 -0.42
CA VAL A 37 -5.77 3.15 -0.31
C VAL A 37 -5.41 1.87 0.42
N SER A 38 -4.39 1.17 -0.05
CA SER A 38 -3.74 0.11 0.71
C SER A 38 -2.23 0.09 0.49
N PHE A 39 -1.53 -0.36 1.53
CA PHE A 39 -0.08 -0.48 1.53
C PHE A 39 0.34 -1.78 2.23
N SER A 40 1.39 -2.41 1.73
CA SER A 40 2.08 -3.50 2.43
C SER A 40 3.58 -3.26 2.45
N ASP A 41 4.21 -3.54 3.58
CA ASP A 41 5.66 -3.39 3.78
C ASP A 41 6.44 -4.69 3.51
N SER A 42 7.76 -4.62 3.63
CA SER A 42 8.68 -5.76 3.49
C SER A 42 8.48 -6.86 4.54
N ASN A 43 7.89 -6.52 5.68
CA ASN A 43 7.69 -7.44 6.80
C ASN A 43 6.38 -8.23 6.66
N GLY A 44 5.56 -7.93 5.65
CA GLY A 44 4.28 -8.59 5.42
C GLY A 44 3.10 -7.96 6.18
N ASN A 45 3.31 -6.79 6.80
CA ASN A 45 2.23 -6.00 7.35
C ASN A 45 1.39 -5.40 6.22
N MET A 46 0.10 -5.24 6.46
CA MET A 46 -0.83 -4.65 5.50
C MET A 46 -1.71 -3.61 6.17
N VAL A 47 -1.91 -2.48 5.51
CA VAL A 47 -2.81 -1.43 5.99
C VAL A 47 -3.74 -0.99 4.86
N GLN A 48 -4.97 -0.64 5.21
CA GLN A 48 -5.99 -0.21 4.25
C GLN A 48 -7.00 0.74 4.89
N ASN A 49 -7.67 1.59 4.11
CA ASN A 49 -8.68 2.53 4.63
C ASN A 49 -10.14 2.11 4.37
N TYR A 50 -10.34 0.94 3.79
CA TYR A 50 -11.65 0.41 3.44
C TYR A 50 -11.98 -0.85 4.25
N GLY A 51 -13.27 -1.11 4.44
CA GLY A 51 -13.74 -2.31 5.13
C GLY A 51 -13.43 -3.57 4.33
N SER A 52 -13.00 -4.63 4.99
CA SER A 52 -12.74 -5.93 4.34
C SER A 52 -13.09 -7.13 5.20
N THR A 53 -13.33 -8.25 4.51
CA THR A 53 -13.41 -9.57 5.12
C THR A 53 -12.18 -10.34 4.69
N ILE A 54 -11.42 -10.86 5.66
CA ILE A 54 -10.11 -11.46 5.44
C ILE A 54 -10.16 -12.89 5.97
N SER A 55 -9.75 -13.85 5.15
CA SER A 55 -9.62 -15.24 5.56
C SER A 55 -8.15 -15.57 5.78
N ILE A 56 -7.81 -16.06 6.97
CA ILE A 56 -6.45 -16.49 7.34
C ILE A 56 -6.58 -17.88 7.96
N ASN A 57 -5.93 -18.89 7.39
CA ASN A 57 -5.98 -20.27 7.89
C ASN A 57 -7.41 -20.78 8.16
N PHE A 58 -8.34 -20.49 7.24
CA PHE A 58 -9.79 -20.80 7.32
C PHE A 58 -10.58 -20.04 8.40
N GLU A 59 -9.94 -19.15 9.17
CA GLU A 59 -10.62 -18.22 10.07
C GLU A 59 -10.97 -16.93 9.33
N VAL A 60 -12.19 -16.43 9.57
CA VAL A 60 -12.72 -15.23 8.90
C VAL A 60 -12.74 -14.06 9.88
N PHE A 61 -12.01 -13.00 9.51
CA PHE A 61 -11.93 -11.75 10.23
C PHE A 61 -12.64 -10.65 9.46
N LYS A 62 -13.29 -9.73 10.18
CA LYS A 62 -13.90 -8.54 9.60
C LYS A 62 -13.19 -7.31 10.12
N LEU A 63 -12.69 -6.50 9.20
CA LEU A 63 -12.02 -5.24 9.46
C LEU A 63 -12.94 -4.12 8.99
N THR A 64 -13.70 -3.51 9.91
CA THR A 64 -14.82 -2.61 9.57
C THR A 64 -14.69 -1.20 10.13
N HIS A 65 -13.77 -0.96 11.05
CA HIS A 65 -13.62 0.34 11.70
C HIS A 65 -12.16 0.80 11.72
N LEU A 66 -11.97 2.12 11.64
CA LEU A 66 -10.64 2.74 11.77
C LEU A 66 -10.00 2.38 13.12
N GLY A 67 -8.69 2.14 13.11
CA GLY A 67 -7.90 1.71 14.26
C GLY A 67 -8.02 0.21 14.57
N GLN A 68 -8.92 -0.52 13.91
CA GLN A 68 -9.02 -1.97 14.11
C GLN A 68 -7.80 -2.68 13.51
N THR A 69 -7.34 -3.73 14.20
CA THR A 69 -6.19 -4.53 13.78
C THR A 69 -6.51 -6.02 13.87
N ILE A 70 -5.92 -6.80 12.97
CA ILE A 70 -5.83 -8.26 13.03
C ILE A 70 -4.36 -8.59 13.20
N ASN A 71 -3.99 -9.14 14.35
CA ASN A 71 -2.62 -9.58 14.63
C ASN A 71 -2.51 -11.06 14.26
N ARG A 72 -1.52 -11.39 13.44
CA ARG A 72 -1.25 -12.77 13.03
C ARG A 72 -0.24 -13.42 13.98
N ASN A 73 -0.28 -14.75 14.06
CA ASN A 73 0.64 -15.52 14.90
C ASN A 73 2.11 -15.42 14.46
N ASP A 74 2.36 -15.03 13.21
CA ASP A 74 3.70 -14.80 12.68
C ASP A 74 4.27 -13.40 13.03
N GLY A 75 3.53 -12.60 13.81
CA GLY A 75 3.93 -11.26 14.22
C GLY A 75 3.55 -10.15 13.24
N THR A 76 3.00 -10.49 12.06
CA THR A 76 2.50 -9.49 11.11
C THR A 76 1.10 -8.99 11.50
N MET A 77 0.72 -7.82 10.99
CA MET A 77 -0.60 -7.26 11.23
C MET A 77 -1.33 -6.84 9.95
N ILE A 78 -2.66 -6.80 10.05
CA ILE A 78 -3.51 -6.08 9.11
C ILE A 78 -4.26 -4.99 9.87
N ALA A 79 -4.21 -3.74 9.42
CA ALA A 79 -4.88 -2.63 10.10
C ALA A 79 -5.77 -1.79 9.18
N CYS A 80 -6.87 -1.28 9.75
CA CYS A 80 -7.69 -0.28 9.09
C CYS A 80 -7.26 1.11 9.58
N LEU A 81 -6.64 1.90 8.71
CA LEU A 81 -6.09 3.21 9.05
C LEU A 81 -6.71 4.30 8.17
N ARG A 82 -6.52 5.56 8.56
CA ARG A 82 -6.90 6.68 7.67
C ARG A 82 -5.97 6.69 6.46
N ASP A 83 -6.49 7.14 5.33
CA ASP A 83 -5.75 7.32 4.08
C ASP A 83 -4.41 8.06 4.29
N LYS A 84 -4.44 9.16 5.03
CA LYS A 84 -3.24 9.96 5.32
C LYS A 84 -2.20 9.20 6.12
N ASP A 85 -2.61 8.41 7.12
CA ASP A 85 -1.68 7.60 7.92
C ASP A 85 -1.01 6.53 7.04
N ILE A 86 -1.74 5.96 6.07
CA ILE A 86 -1.22 4.98 5.11
C ILE A 86 -0.25 5.64 4.13
N GLN A 87 -0.60 6.82 3.60
CA GLN A 87 0.27 7.59 2.71
C GLN A 87 1.56 8.01 3.41
N GLU A 88 1.49 8.46 4.67
CA GLU A 88 2.68 8.80 5.46
C GLU A 88 3.58 7.59 5.70
N LEU A 89 3.00 6.41 5.93
CA LEU A 89 3.76 5.17 6.06
C LEU A 89 4.47 4.84 4.74
N ALA A 90 3.74 4.85 3.62
CA ALA A 90 4.32 4.61 2.30
C ALA A 90 5.41 5.63 1.95
N GLU A 91 5.21 6.91 2.24
CA GLU A 91 6.19 7.97 2.02
C GLU A 91 7.51 7.72 2.79
N LYS A 92 7.42 7.16 3.99
CA LYS A 92 8.58 6.87 4.83
C LYS A 92 9.28 5.57 4.47
N THR A 93 8.55 4.55 4.00
CA THR A 93 9.06 3.19 3.94
C THR A 93 8.96 2.52 2.57
N PHE A 94 8.30 3.11 1.57
CA PHE A 94 8.18 2.46 0.26
C PHE A 94 9.51 2.41 -0.49
N PHE A 95 10.31 3.49 -0.41
CA PHE A 95 11.61 3.59 -1.06
C PHE A 95 12.74 3.39 -0.04
N ASP A 96 13.78 2.66 -0.44
CA ASP A 96 15.01 2.58 0.35
C ASP A 96 15.81 3.89 0.27
N GLU A 97 16.74 4.06 1.20
CA GLU A 97 17.68 5.17 1.16
C GLU A 97 18.45 5.19 -0.19
N GLY A 98 18.50 6.39 -0.80
CA GLY A 98 19.15 6.62 -2.10
C GLY A 98 18.37 6.14 -3.34
N GLN A 99 17.23 5.46 -3.19
CA GLN A 99 16.42 5.03 -4.32
C GLN A 99 15.68 6.22 -4.97
N LEU A 100 15.52 6.19 -6.29
CA LEU A 100 14.72 7.18 -7.00
C LEU A 100 13.26 7.12 -6.53
N ARG A 101 12.78 8.21 -5.94
CA ARG A 101 11.39 8.36 -5.52
C ARG A 101 10.57 8.73 -6.75
N VAL A 102 9.89 7.76 -7.35
CA VAL A 102 9.07 7.95 -8.57
C VAL A 102 7.67 8.50 -8.31
N TYR A 103 7.25 8.51 -7.04
CA TYR A 103 5.91 8.89 -6.62
C TYR A 103 5.95 9.60 -5.28
N ASP A 104 5.11 10.61 -5.14
CA ASP A 104 4.84 11.36 -3.91
C ASP A 104 3.51 10.88 -3.36
N PHE A 105 3.56 10.08 -2.28
CA PHE A 105 2.37 9.41 -1.73
C PHE A 105 1.42 10.40 -1.04
N MET A 106 1.97 11.48 -0.50
CA MET A 106 1.20 12.50 0.21
C MET A 106 0.38 13.39 -0.74
N ASN A 107 0.89 13.62 -1.95
CA ASN A 107 0.22 14.42 -2.97
C ASN A 107 -0.37 13.59 -4.12
N LEU A 108 -0.23 12.26 -4.06
CA LEU A 108 -0.72 11.29 -5.05
C LEU A 108 -0.32 11.62 -6.49
N LYS A 109 0.95 12.00 -6.70
CA LYS A 109 1.47 12.41 -8.01
C LYS A 109 2.82 11.75 -8.34
N PHE A 110 3.07 11.55 -9.63
CA PHE A 110 4.39 11.15 -10.10
C PHE A 110 5.37 12.32 -9.97
N THR A 111 6.59 12.01 -9.56
CA THR A 111 7.72 12.95 -9.49
C THR A 111 8.59 12.89 -10.73
N ILE A 112 8.31 11.93 -11.61
CA ILE A 112 9.00 11.67 -12.88
C ILE A 112 7.99 11.78 -14.03
N GLU A 113 8.51 11.93 -15.23
CA GLU A 113 7.72 11.80 -16.46
C GLU A 113 7.49 10.32 -16.80
N LEU A 114 6.23 9.99 -17.10
CA LEU A 114 5.78 8.62 -17.39
C LEU A 114 5.79 8.31 -18.87
#